data_AF-A0A6A4GRR4-F1
#
_entry.id   AF-A0A6A4GRR4-F1
#
_cell.length_a   1.000
_cell.length_b   1.000
_cell.length_c   1.000
_cell.angle_alpha   90.00
_cell.angle_beta   90.00
_cell.angle_gamma   90.00
#
_symmetry.space_group_name_H-M   'P 1'
#
loop_
_entity.id
_entity.type
_entity.pdbx_description
1 polymer ?
#
loop_
_entity_poly.entity_id
_entity_poly.type
_entity_poly.pdbx_seq_one_letter_code
_entity_poly.pdbx_strand_id
1 'polypeptide(L)'
;MKIASWWPLAQLIWCSQRLVLSPPSQDRATPTGSAHPAQPASTAQTSESQDAGNQEALLEKVATENNITSAHVKKLVSQASYLKPKKAASDYNILVHFKAKELNDGRPAGARYAMKDIHAMVKEDEDLMGIQNNKEAMAELRDKYDEEKADTQVTATRVSKRAAAKFIAGKIDGFQQEANFIAKATDAVCFRVVACGTFESSIQSGYFGRGPVDDFLWNTFNVGVQEFTYLFQDYCCT
;
A
#
# COMPACT_ATOMS: atom_id res chain seq x y z
N MET A 1 -42.98 11.18 -8.70
CA MET A 1 -41.52 11.31 -8.47
C MET A 1 -40.91 9.92 -8.45
N LYS A 2 -40.20 9.52 -9.51
CA LYS A 2 -39.57 8.20 -9.63
C LYS A 2 -38.06 8.36 -9.49
N ILE A 3 -37.49 7.74 -8.47
CA ILE A 3 -36.04 7.65 -8.25
C ILE A 3 -35.54 6.52 -9.16
N ALA A 4 -34.84 6.87 -10.24
CA ALA A 4 -34.19 5.91 -11.13
C ALA A 4 -32.90 5.41 -10.47
N SER A 5 -32.78 4.08 -10.36
CA SER A 5 -31.67 3.36 -9.77
C SER A 5 -30.42 3.45 -10.65
N TRP A 6 -29.34 4.00 -10.10
CA TRP A 6 -28.01 4.12 -10.71
C TRP A 6 -27.16 2.83 -10.58
N TRP A 7 -27.80 1.67 -10.55
CA TRP A 7 -27.10 0.39 -10.32
C TRP A 7 -26.69 -0.42 -11.58
N PRO A 8 -27.20 -0.21 -12.81
CA PRO A 8 -26.73 -1.01 -13.95
C PRO A 8 -25.44 -0.50 -14.61
N LEU A 9 -25.00 0.74 -14.35
CA LEU A 9 -23.85 1.34 -15.05
C LEU A 9 -22.48 0.91 -14.49
N ALA A 10 -22.40 0.52 -13.22
CA ALA A 10 -21.16 0.05 -12.61
C ALA A 10 -20.76 -1.37 -13.07
N GLN A 11 -21.72 -2.17 -13.55
CA GLN A 11 -21.48 -3.55 -13.99
C GLN A 11 -21.07 -3.63 -15.48
N LEU A 12 -21.37 -2.58 -16.26
CA LEU A 12 -20.99 -2.49 -17.68
C LEU A 12 -19.54 -2.04 -17.90
N ILE A 13 -18.95 -1.29 -16.97
CA ILE A 13 -17.54 -0.86 -17.08
C ILE A 13 -16.57 -2.01 -16.80
N TRP A 14 -16.96 -2.99 -15.96
CA TRP A 14 -16.13 -4.16 -15.66
C TRP A 14 -16.18 -5.24 -16.75
N CYS A 15 -17.29 -5.35 -17.51
CA CYS A 15 -17.40 -6.31 -18.62
C CYS A 15 -16.65 -5.88 -19.90
N SER A 16 -16.36 -4.59 -20.10
CA SER A 16 -15.77 -4.11 -21.35
C SER A 16 -14.25 -4.35 -21.47
N GLN A 17 -13.58 -4.82 -20.41
CA GLN A 17 -12.15 -5.15 -20.43
C GLN A 17 -11.87 -6.64 -20.67
N ARG A 18 -12.90 -7.47 -20.84
CA ARG A 18 -12.78 -8.93 -21.07
C ARG A 18 -12.80 -9.34 -22.56
N LEU A 19 -12.96 -8.40 -23.49
CA LEU A 19 -13.22 -8.70 -24.91
C LEU A 19 -12.12 -8.30 -25.89
N VAL A 20 -10.92 -7.97 -25.42
CA VAL A 20 -9.75 -7.78 -26.28
C VAL A 20 -8.61 -8.61 -25.72
N LEU A 21 -8.58 -9.90 -26.07
CA LEU A 21 -7.41 -10.76 -26.16
C LEU A 21 -7.89 -12.16 -26.57
N SER A 22 -8.03 -12.38 -27.87
CA SER A 22 -7.98 -13.72 -28.45
C SER A 22 -7.15 -13.64 -29.72
N PRO A 23 -5.95 -14.25 -29.75
CA PRO A 23 -5.34 -14.69 -30.98
C PRO A 23 -5.61 -16.19 -31.23
N PRO A 24 -5.42 -16.66 -32.47
CA PRO A 24 -6.01 -17.90 -32.96
C PRO A 24 -5.21 -19.14 -32.54
N SER A 25 -5.92 -20.26 -32.51
CA SER A 25 -5.37 -21.60 -32.34
C SER A 25 -4.23 -21.88 -33.32
N GLN A 26 -3.09 -22.34 -32.80
CA GLN A 26 -2.13 -23.10 -33.56
C GLN A 26 -1.79 -24.39 -32.82
N ASP A 27 -2.08 -25.49 -33.50
CA ASP A 27 -1.63 -26.84 -33.18
C ASP A 27 -0.11 -26.89 -33.02
N ARG A 28 0.39 -27.42 -31.89
CA ARG A 28 1.67 -28.14 -31.90
C ARG A 28 1.91 -29.06 -30.70
N ALA A 29 1.99 -30.34 -31.05
CA ALA A 29 2.83 -31.43 -30.54
C ALA A 29 3.44 -31.35 -29.13
N THR A 30 3.18 -32.41 -28.38
CA THR A 30 3.89 -32.89 -27.19
C THR A 30 5.38 -33.12 -27.44
N PRO A 31 6.21 -32.96 -26.40
CA PRO A 31 7.15 -34.02 -26.09
C PRO A 31 7.15 -34.42 -24.61
N THR A 32 7.15 -35.73 -24.45
CA THR A 32 7.46 -36.54 -23.28
C THR A 32 8.75 -36.16 -22.56
N GLY A 33 8.65 -35.97 -21.24
CA GLY A 33 9.48 -36.60 -20.20
C GLY A 33 10.95 -36.21 -20.05
N SER A 34 11.32 -35.68 -18.88
CA SER A 34 12.28 -36.33 -17.97
C SER A 34 12.40 -35.56 -16.66
N ALA A 35 12.23 -36.26 -15.55
CA ALA A 35 12.53 -35.80 -14.21
C ALA A 35 14.04 -35.75 -13.97
N HIS A 36 14.53 -34.71 -13.29
CA HIS A 36 15.78 -34.76 -12.53
C HIS A 36 15.68 -33.86 -11.28
N PRO A 37 16.45 -34.17 -10.22
CA PRO A 37 16.08 -33.93 -8.84
C PRO A 37 16.75 -32.69 -8.26
N ALA A 38 16.15 -32.23 -7.16
CA ALA A 38 16.64 -31.16 -6.31
C ALA A 38 18.07 -31.39 -5.82
N GLN A 39 18.87 -30.32 -5.82
CA GLN A 39 20.07 -30.19 -5.01
C GLN A 39 19.98 -28.96 -4.08
N PRO A 40 20.67 -29.01 -2.92
CA PRO A 40 20.31 -28.24 -1.73
C PRO A 40 20.95 -26.85 -1.64
N ALA A 41 20.35 -26.04 -0.77
CA ALA A 41 20.75 -24.71 -0.36
C ALA A 41 22.14 -24.64 0.30
N SER A 42 22.97 -23.73 -0.20
CA SER A 42 24.14 -23.07 0.42
C SER A 42 24.52 -21.95 -0.57
N THR A 43 24.63 -20.66 -0.28
CA THR A 43 25.28 -19.99 0.85
C THR A 43 24.77 -18.54 0.85
N ALA A 44 24.05 -18.11 1.89
CA ALA A 44 23.58 -16.73 2.04
C ALA A 44 24.64 -15.91 2.78
N GLN A 45 25.69 -15.45 2.09
CA GLN A 45 26.68 -14.53 2.68
C GLN A 45 27.59 -13.85 1.63
N THR A 46 27.08 -13.41 0.47
CA THR A 46 27.81 -12.47 -0.44
C THR A 46 26.91 -11.71 -1.44
N SER A 47 25.62 -11.47 -1.17
CA SER A 47 24.72 -10.88 -2.19
C SER A 47 24.47 -9.37 -2.08
N GLU A 48 24.69 -8.72 -0.93
CA GLU A 48 24.36 -7.29 -0.78
C GLU A 48 25.27 -6.33 -1.56
N SER A 49 26.51 -6.73 -1.87
CA SER A 49 27.48 -5.84 -2.56
C SER A 49 27.42 -5.91 -4.09
N GLN A 50 26.92 -7.00 -4.68
CA GLN A 50 26.78 -7.13 -6.14
C GLN A 50 25.52 -6.42 -6.67
N ASP A 51 24.44 -6.39 -5.90
CA ASP A 51 23.18 -5.80 -6.33
C ASP A 51 23.22 -4.26 -6.35
N ALA A 52 23.95 -3.63 -5.42
CA ALA A 52 24.13 -2.18 -5.39
C ALA A 52 24.97 -1.67 -6.57
N GLY A 53 26.01 -2.41 -6.97
CA GLY A 53 26.85 -2.07 -8.12
C GLY A 53 26.09 -2.16 -9.46
N ASN A 54 25.21 -3.15 -9.60
CA ASN A 54 24.36 -3.29 -10.78
C ASN A 54 23.34 -2.14 -10.91
N GLN A 55 22.84 -1.62 -9.79
CA GLN A 55 21.88 -0.51 -9.80
C GLN A 55 22.52 0.82 -10.24
N GLU A 56 23.75 1.12 -9.80
CA GLU A 56 24.46 2.33 -10.24
C GLU A 56 24.82 2.30 -11.72
N ALA A 57 25.23 1.14 -12.24
CA ALA A 57 25.50 0.96 -13.67
C ALA A 57 24.23 1.18 -14.54
N LEU A 58 23.07 0.70 -14.07
CA LEU A 58 21.77 0.94 -14.73
C LEU A 58 21.40 2.42 -14.74
N LEU A 59 21.61 3.14 -13.63
CA LEU A 59 21.35 4.57 -13.54
C LEU A 59 22.26 5.39 -14.48
N GLU A 60 23.51 4.98 -14.64
CA GLU A 60 24.47 5.62 -15.53
C GLU A 60 24.15 5.37 -17.02
N LYS A 61 23.66 4.18 -17.34
CA LYS A 61 23.16 3.86 -18.68
C LYS A 61 21.94 4.71 -19.06
N VAL A 62 20.95 4.83 -18.16
CA VAL A 62 19.77 5.69 -18.37
C VAL A 62 20.17 7.16 -18.49
N ALA A 63 21.14 7.60 -17.70
CA ALA A 63 21.67 8.97 -17.73
C ALA A 63 22.30 9.31 -19.10
N THR A 64 23.17 8.42 -19.60
CA THR A 64 23.82 8.57 -20.90
C THR A 64 22.84 8.54 -22.07
N GLU A 65 21.89 7.59 -22.08
CA GLU A 65 20.86 7.49 -23.13
C GLU A 65 19.96 8.73 -23.22
N ASN A 66 19.70 9.39 -22.08
CA ASN A 66 18.82 10.56 -22.03
C ASN A 66 19.57 11.90 -21.99
N ASN A 67 20.91 11.91 -22.06
CA ASN A 67 21.75 13.11 -21.91
C ASN A 67 21.47 13.90 -20.61
N ILE A 68 21.22 13.17 -19.52
CA ILE A 68 20.91 13.71 -18.20
C ILE A 68 21.95 13.20 -17.20
N THR A 69 22.26 13.93 -16.13
CA THR A 69 23.24 13.49 -15.13
C THR A 69 22.71 12.29 -14.32
N SER A 70 23.57 11.31 -14.02
CA SER A 70 23.22 10.16 -13.16
C SER A 70 22.68 10.58 -11.78
N ALA A 71 23.21 11.67 -11.21
CA ALA A 71 22.69 12.28 -9.99
C ALA A 71 21.21 12.75 -10.13
N HIS A 72 20.82 13.24 -11.30
CA HIS A 72 19.45 13.65 -11.57
C HIS A 72 18.53 12.43 -11.74
N VAL A 73 18.97 11.37 -12.41
CA VAL A 73 18.23 10.11 -12.51
C VAL A 73 18.04 9.48 -11.11
N LYS A 74 19.10 9.44 -10.28
CA LYS A 74 19.03 8.97 -8.88
C LYS A 74 18.05 9.80 -8.04
N LYS A 75 17.99 11.11 -8.27
CA LYS A 75 17.01 12.01 -7.66
C LYS A 75 15.58 11.71 -8.15
N LEU A 76 15.37 11.47 -9.44
CA LEU A 76 14.06 11.10 -9.98
C LEU A 76 13.58 9.74 -9.48
N VAL A 77 14.46 8.75 -9.40
CA VAL A 77 14.14 7.41 -8.86
C VAL A 77 13.81 7.48 -7.37
N SER A 78 14.56 8.28 -6.59
CA SER A 78 14.22 8.49 -5.17
C SER A 78 12.94 9.32 -4.98
N GLN A 79 12.59 10.19 -5.92
CA GLN A 79 11.31 10.91 -5.97
C GLN A 79 10.15 10.05 -6.48
N ALA A 80 10.43 9.00 -7.24
CA ALA A 80 9.44 8.05 -7.77
C ALA A 80 8.93 7.07 -6.71
N SER A 81 9.38 7.17 -5.46
CA SER A 81 8.61 6.67 -4.31
C SER A 81 7.28 7.43 -4.24
N TYR A 82 6.29 6.96 -5.02
CA TYR A 82 4.96 7.55 -5.18
C TYR A 82 4.18 7.60 -3.85
N LEU A 83 4.58 6.77 -2.88
CA LEU A 83 4.18 6.92 -1.50
C LEU A 83 5.00 8.05 -0.88
N LYS A 84 4.56 9.30 -1.09
CA LYS A 84 5.04 10.38 -0.22
C LYS A 84 4.84 9.91 1.22
N PRO A 85 5.90 9.79 2.02
CA PRO A 85 5.72 9.46 3.42
C PRO A 85 4.74 10.49 3.99
N LYS A 86 3.78 10.05 4.80
CA LYS A 86 2.92 10.98 5.53
C LYS A 86 3.86 11.97 6.21
N LYS A 87 3.67 13.27 5.95
CA LYS A 87 4.50 14.30 6.57
C LYS A 87 4.41 14.11 8.08
N ALA A 88 5.56 13.97 8.72
CA ALA A 88 5.64 13.90 10.17
C ALA A 88 4.92 15.12 10.78
N ALA A 89 4.17 14.89 11.85
CA ALA A 89 3.59 16.00 12.60
C ALA A 89 4.72 16.88 13.15
N SER A 90 4.52 18.20 13.10
CA SER A 90 5.39 19.16 13.79
C SER A 90 5.29 18.93 15.31
N ASP A 91 6.39 19.13 16.04
CA ASP A 91 6.43 19.03 17.51
C ASP A 91 5.30 19.84 18.16
N TYR A 92 5.08 21.06 17.67
CA TYR A 92 4.02 21.92 18.16
C TYR A 92 2.62 21.33 17.95
N ASN A 93 2.37 20.69 16.80
CA ASN A 93 1.06 20.06 16.54
C ASN A 93 0.81 18.85 17.46
N ILE A 94 1.88 18.17 17.89
CA ILE A 94 1.79 17.07 18.85
C ILE A 94 1.41 17.60 20.23
N LEU A 95 2.06 18.68 20.68
CA LEU A 95 1.71 19.35 21.93
C LEU A 95 0.26 19.84 21.94
N VAL A 96 -0.18 20.47 20.84
CA VAL A 96 -1.58 20.89 20.66
C VAL A 96 -2.55 19.72 20.72
N HIS A 97 -2.20 18.56 20.16
CA HIS A 97 -3.04 17.35 20.24
C HIS A 97 -3.20 16.88 21.69
N PHE A 98 -2.12 16.77 22.46
CA PHE A 98 -2.19 16.35 23.86
C PHE A 98 -2.93 17.37 24.73
N LYS A 99 -2.67 18.66 24.56
CA LYS A 99 -3.38 19.71 25.30
C LYS A 99 -4.86 19.77 24.94
N ALA A 100 -5.19 19.61 23.67
CA ALA A 100 -6.58 19.50 23.23
C ALA A 100 -7.28 18.29 23.87
N LYS A 101 -6.58 17.17 24.02
CA LYS A 101 -7.11 15.96 24.64
C LYS A 101 -7.36 16.17 26.13
N GLU A 102 -6.38 16.72 26.85
CA GLU A 102 -6.48 17.06 28.27
C GLU A 102 -7.66 18.01 28.56
N LEU A 103 -7.75 19.12 27.82
CA LEU A 103 -8.76 20.16 28.05
C LEU A 103 -10.18 19.74 27.67
N ASN A 104 -10.31 18.81 26.72
CA ASN A 104 -11.61 18.34 26.24
C ASN A 104 -12.01 16.99 26.82
N ASP A 105 -11.21 16.41 27.71
CA ASP A 105 -11.60 15.19 28.39
C ASP A 105 -12.85 15.42 29.24
N GLY A 106 -13.81 14.51 29.17
CA GLY A 106 -15.13 14.65 29.81
C GLY A 106 -16.06 15.72 29.23
N ARG A 107 -15.66 16.51 28.22
CA ARG A 107 -16.53 17.53 27.61
C ARG A 107 -17.36 16.97 26.44
N PRO A 108 -18.67 17.27 26.36
CA PRO A 108 -19.48 16.89 25.21
C PRO A 108 -19.02 17.64 23.95
N ALA A 109 -19.27 17.07 22.77
CA ALA A 109 -18.76 17.58 21.50
C ALA A 109 -19.09 19.06 21.22
N GLY A 110 -20.21 19.57 21.73
CA GLY A 110 -20.63 20.96 21.56
C GLY A 110 -20.01 21.97 22.54
N ALA A 111 -19.31 21.52 23.58
CA ALA A 111 -18.72 22.37 24.62
C ALA A 111 -17.18 22.29 24.66
N ARG A 112 -16.58 21.75 23.59
CA ARG A 112 -15.13 21.66 23.45
C ARG A 112 -14.53 23.04 23.23
N TYR A 113 -13.30 23.24 23.72
CA TYR A 113 -12.56 24.47 23.47
C TYR A 113 -12.30 24.69 21.99
N ALA A 114 -12.36 25.95 21.55
CA ALA A 114 -12.00 26.29 20.19
C ALA A 114 -10.49 26.10 19.98
N MET A 115 -10.10 25.73 18.76
CA MET A 115 -8.69 25.46 18.45
C MET A 115 -7.78 26.67 18.73
N LYS A 116 -8.30 27.90 18.54
CA LYS A 116 -7.57 29.14 18.85
C LYS A 116 -7.21 29.25 20.33
N ASP A 117 -8.13 28.87 21.21
CA ASP A 117 -7.94 28.94 22.66
C ASP A 117 -6.95 27.87 23.11
N ILE A 118 -7.02 26.67 22.53
CA ILE A 118 -6.05 25.59 22.79
C ILE A 118 -4.64 26.04 22.40
N HIS A 119 -4.47 26.68 21.25
CA HIS A 119 -3.17 27.22 20.84
C HIS A 119 -2.63 28.29 21.80
N ALA A 120 -3.50 29.14 22.35
CA ALA A 120 -3.11 30.12 23.36
C ALA A 120 -2.68 29.43 24.66
N MET A 121 -3.47 28.47 25.14
CA MET A 121 -3.16 27.71 26.35
C MET A 121 -1.88 26.89 26.23
N VAL A 122 -1.54 26.34 25.05
CA VAL A 122 -0.25 25.66 24.82
C VAL A 122 0.93 26.64 24.93
N LYS A 123 0.75 27.90 24.53
CA LYS A 123 1.82 28.91 24.61
C LYS A 123 2.02 29.45 26.02
N GLU A 124 0.96 29.49 26.81
CA GLU A 124 0.98 29.92 28.21
C GLU A 124 1.51 28.82 29.15
N ASP A 125 1.50 27.57 28.71
CA ASP A 125 1.97 26.40 29.47
C ASP A 125 3.50 26.27 29.38
N GLU A 126 4.20 26.71 30.43
CA GLU A 126 5.66 26.66 30.52
C GLU A 126 6.21 25.23 30.45
N ASP A 127 5.48 24.24 30.97
CA ASP A 127 5.91 22.84 30.98
C ASP A 127 5.90 22.26 29.56
N LEU A 128 4.83 22.50 28.79
CA LEU A 128 4.74 22.06 27.38
C LEU A 128 5.75 22.76 26.48
N MET A 129 5.96 24.06 26.68
CA MET A 129 6.98 24.81 25.95
C MET A 129 8.39 24.38 26.35
N GLY A 130 8.60 23.97 27.61
CA GLY A 130 9.83 23.34 28.09
C GLY A 130 10.10 22.01 27.40
N ILE A 131 9.07 21.16 27.28
CA ILE A 131 9.16 19.88 26.55
C ILE A 131 9.49 20.12 25.07
N GLN A 132 8.91 21.14 24.42
CA GLN A 132 9.21 21.46 23.02
C GLN A 132 10.71 21.65 22.74
N ASN A 133 11.45 22.20 23.72
CA ASN A 133 12.88 22.44 23.61
C ASN A 133 13.72 21.21 24.00
N ASN A 134 13.12 20.21 24.65
CA ASN A 134 13.77 18.96 25.02
C ASN A 134 13.50 17.87 23.96
N LYS A 135 14.57 17.50 23.24
CA LYS A 135 14.50 16.53 22.15
C LYS A 135 14.08 15.12 22.61
N GLU A 136 14.50 14.68 23.79
CA GLU A 136 14.20 13.33 24.30
C GLU A 136 12.73 13.23 24.72
N ALA A 137 12.24 14.23 25.46
CA ALA A 137 10.84 14.29 25.87
C ALA A 137 9.88 14.42 24.67
N MET A 138 10.28 15.16 23.62
CA MET A 138 9.50 15.22 22.38
C MET A 138 9.50 13.90 21.60
N ALA A 139 10.58 13.11 21.66
CA ALA A 139 10.61 11.79 21.02
C ALA A 139 9.58 10.85 21.66
N GLU A 140 9.53 10.80 23.00
CA GLU A 140 8.51 10.01 23.70
C GLU A 140 7.08 10.45 23.38
N LEU A 141 6.83 11.76 23.26
CA LEU A 141 5.52 12.28 22.87
C LEU A 141 5.18 11.97 21.40
N ARG A 142 6.18 11.93 20.52
CA ARG A 142 5.99 11.53 19.12
C ARG A 142 5.54 10.08 19.02
N ASP A 143 6.21 9.19 19.75
CA ASP A 143 5.86 7.76 19.74
C ASP A 143 4.43 7.55 20.26
N LYS A 144 4.08 8.18 21.40
CA LYS A 144 2.71 8.15 21.93
C LYS A 144 1.67 8.71 20.96
N TYR A 145 2.02 9.80 20.26
CA TYR A 145 1.13 10.41 19.27
C TYR A 145 0.87 9.48 18.08
N ASP A 146 1.93 8.85 17.56
CA ASP A 146 1.83 7.96 16.41
C ASP A 146 1.05 6.68 16.76
N GLU A 147 1.23 6.13 17.97
CA GLU A 147 0.42 5.04 18.51
C GLU A 147 -1.06 5.42 18.60
N GLU A 148 -1.41 6.56 19.23
CA GLU A 148 -2.81 7.01 19.33
C GLU A 148 -3.45 7.27 17.96
N LYS A 149 -2.69 7.79 17.00
CA LYS A 149 -3.18 8.02 15.64
C LYS A 149 -3.39 6.72 14.89
N ALA A 150 -2.49 5.76 15.03
CA ALA A 150 -2.66 4.42 14.47
C ALA A 150 -3.93 3.77 15.03
N ASP A 151 -4.12 3.80 16.35
CA ASP A 151 -5.29 3.23 17.02
C ASP A 151 -6.59 3.91 16.63
N THR A 152 -6.60 5.25 16.52
CA THR A 152 -7.77 6.01 16.06
C THR A 152 -8.12 5.63 14.62
N GLN A 153 -7.11 5.50 13.75
CA GLN A 153 -7.32 5.11 12.37
C GLN A 153 -7.87 3.68 12.26
N VAL A 154 -7.31 2.74 13.01
CA VAL A 154 -7.79 1.35 13.09
C VAL A 154 -9.22 1.30 13.62
N THR A 155 -9.49 2.02 14.72
CA THR A 155 -10.82 2.06 15.35
C THR A 155 -11.87 2.66 14.43
N ALA A 156 -11.60 3.82 13.82
CA ALA A 156 -12.52 4.45 12.88
C ALA A 156 -12.82 3.54 11.67
N THR A 157 -11.81 2.79 11.21
CA THR A 157 -11.97 1.81 10.14
C THR A 157 -12.79 0.60 10.59
N ARG A 158 -12.59 0.11 11.82
CA ARG A 158 -13.33 -1.02 12.41
C ARG A 158 -14.81 -0.72 12.63
N VAL A 159 -15.17 0.50 13.01
CA VAL A 159 -16.56 0.88 13.33
C VAL A 159 -17.46 0.87 12.08
N SER A 160 -16.90 1.01 10.87
CA SER A 160 -17.67 0.96 9.63
C SER A 160 -17.08 -0.02 8.62
N LYS A 161 -17.75 -1.17 8.46
CA LYS A 161 -17.48 -2.15 7.39
C LYS A 161 -17.30 -1.47 6.02
N ARG A 162 -18.17 -0.49 5.69
CA ARG A 162 -18.08 0.29 4.45
C ARG A 162 -16.82 1.18 4.39
N ALA A 163 -16.41 1.81 5.49
CA ALA A 163 -15.18 2.61 5.52
C ALA A 163 -13.94 1.72 5.34
N ALA A 164 -13.91 0.55 5.97
CA ALA A 164 -12.86 -0.45 5.79
C ALA A 164 -12.72 -0.89 4.33
N ALA A 165 -13.85 -1.25 3.69
CA ALA A 165 -13.86 -1.64 2.28
C ALA A 165 -13.33 -0.50 1.37
N LYS A 166 -13.80 0.74 1.58
CA LYS A 166 -13.30 1.90 0.82
C LYS A 166 -11.82 2.18 1.03
N PHE A 167 -11.35 2.08 2.27
CA PHE A 167 -9.95 2.29 2.61
C PHE A 167 -9.06 1.28 1.89
N ILE A 168 -9.44 0.00 1.89
CA ILE A 168 -8.70 -1.06 1.22
C ILE A 168 -8.75 -0.90 -0.30
N ALA A 169 -9.91 -0.57 -0.88
CA ALA A 169 -10.02 -0.30 -2.32
C ALA A 169 -9.04 0.79 -2.76
N GLY A 170 -8.96 1.91 -2.04
CA GLY A 170 -8.01 2.98 -2.34
C GLY A 170 -6.54 2.57 -2.18
N LYS A 171 -6.24 1.60 -1.30
CA LYS A 171 -4.90 1.02 -1.16
C LYS A 171 -4.55 0.07 -2.30
N ILE A 172 -5.49 -0.75 -2.74
CA ILE A 172 -5.34 -1.64 -3.91
C ILE A 172 -5.01 -0.82 -5.15
N ASP A 173 -5.72 0.29 -5.38
CA ASP A 173 -5.42 1.19 -6.51
C ASP A 173 -4.00 1.76 -6.43
N GLY A 174 -3.54 2.16 -5.24
CA GLY A 174 -2.17 2.62 -5.02
C GLY A 174 -1.13 1.54 -5.33
N PHE A 175 -1.35 0.32 -4.84
CA PHE A 175 -0.44 -0.79 -5.11
C PHE A 175 -0.43 -1.21 -6.59
N GLN A 176 -1.56 -1.13 -7.28
CA GLN A 176 -1.60 -1.38 -8.73
C GLN A 176 -0.80 -0.32 -9.50
N GLN A 177 -0.83 0.94 -9.08
CA GLN A 177 0.02 1.99 -9.66
C GLN A 177 1.50 1.71 -9.43
N GLU A 178 1.88 1.23 -8.24
CA GLU A 178 3.26 0.81 -7.94
C GLU A 178 3.69 -0.38 -8.79
N ALA A 179 2.84 -1.41 -8.90
CA ALA A 179 3.10 -2.57 -9.76
C ALA A 179 3.30 -2.15 -11.22
N ASN A 180 2.48 -1.20 -11.70
CA ASN A 180 2.64 -0.62 -13.04
C ASN A 180 3.97 0.12 -13.20
N PHE A 181 4.38 0.88 -12.19
CA PHE A 181 5.64 1.62 -12.21
C PHE A 181 6.83 0.65 -12.24
N ILE A 182 6.86 -0.33 -11.34
CA ILE A 182 7.92 -1.35 -11.27
C ILE A 182 8.03 -2.10 -12.60
N ALA A 183 6.91 -2.59 -13.14
CA ALA A 183 6.92 -3.29 -14.42
C ALA A 183 7.46 -2.42 -15.56
N LYS A 184 7.11 -1.14 -15.61
CA LYS A 184 7.63 -0.22 -16.64
C LYS A 184 9.11 0.12 -16.45
N ALA A 185 9.57 0.21 -15.21
CA ALA A 185 10.93 0.65 -14.90
C ALA A 185 11.96 -0.49 -15.00
N THR A 186 11.57 -1.72 -14.68
CA THR A 186 12.51 -2.84 -14.55
C THR A 186 12.10 -4.09 -15.33
N ASP A 187 10.99 -4.03 -16.09
CA ASP A 187 10.36 -5.19 -16.73
C ASP A 187 10.01 -6.33 -15.74
N ALA A 188 9.91 -5.99 -14.45
CA ALA A 188 9.58 -6.97 -13.43
C ALA A 188 8.09 -7.30 -13.45
N VAL A 189 7.79 -8.58 -13.25
CA VAL A 189 6.44 -9.11 -13.10
C VAL A 189 6.13 -9.24 -11.62
N CYS A 190 4.97 -8.76 -11.19
CA CYS A 190 4.54 -8.90 -9.81
C CYS A 190 3.02 -9.00 -9.72
N PHE A 191 2.54 -9.74 -8.74
CA PHE A 191 1.12 -9.77 -8.40
C PHE A 191 0.94 -9.89 -6.90
N ARG A 192 -0.22 -9.49 -6.44
CA ARG A 192 -0.65 -9.65 -5.05
C ARG A 192 -2.11 -10.08 -5.02
N VAL A 193 -2.42 -10.87 -4.01
CA VAL A 193 -3.77 -11.29 -3.67
C VAL A 193 -4.16 -10.63 -2.36
N VAL A 194 -5.38 -10.12 -2.31
CA VAL A 194 -6.02 -9.59 -1.10
C VAL A 194 -7.23 -10.47 -0.83
N ALA A 195 -7.24 -11.13 0.32
CA ALA A 195 -8.37 -11.94 0.77
C ALA A 195 -8.98 -11.34 2.04
N CYS A 196 -10.28 -11.53 2.24
CA CYS A 196 -10.87 -11.25 3.55
C CYS A 196 -10.40 -12.32 4.56
N GLY A 197 -10.05 -11.90 5.77
CA GLY A 197 -9.66 -12.82 6.85
C GLY A 197 -10.83 -13.36 7.67
N THR A 198 -12.06 -12.91 7.42
CA THR A 198 -13.27 -13.41 8.08
C THR A 198 -14.46 -13.34 7.13
N PHE A 199 -15.38 -14.31 7.22
CA PHE A 199 -16.62 -14.33 6.40
C PHE A 199 -17.55 -13.14 6.68
N GLU A 200 -17.45 -12.53 7.86
CA GLU A 200 -18.25 -11.36 8.22
C GLU A 200 -17.70 -10.04 7.65
N SER A 201 -16.51 -10.07 7.06
CA SER A 201 -15.87 -8.91 6.46
C SER A 201 -16.59 -8.47 5.20
N SER A 202 -16.73 -7.15 5.02
CA SER A 202 -17.27 -6.57 3.78
C SER A 202 -16.18 -6.26 2.75
N ILE A 203 -14.95 -6.72 2.99
CA ILE A 203 -13.82 -6.51 2.10
C ILE A 203 -13.94 -7.54 0.98
N GLN A 204 -14.00 -7.07 -0.26
CA GLN A 204 -14.03 -7.96 -1.41
C GLN A 204 -12.62 -8.49 -1.67
N SER A 205 -12.47 -9.81 -1.71
CA SER A 205 -11.23 -10.44 -2.15
C SER A 205 -10.97 -10.17 -3.62
N GLY A 206 -9.70 -10.02 -3.98
CA GLY A 206 -9.29 -9.74 -5.35
C GLY A 206 -7.79 -9.84 -5.51
N TYR A 207 -7.33 -9.60 -6.73
CA TYR A 207 -5.93 -9.58 -7.07
C TYR A 207 -5.59 -8.34 -7.88
N PHE A 208 -4.32 -7.96 -7.87
CA PHE A 208 -3.78 -6.87 -8.68
C PHE A 208 -2.33 -7.16 -9.02
N GLY A 209 -1.79 -6.58 -10.09
CA GLY A 209 -0.44 -6.89 -10.56
C GLY A 209 -0.19 -6.58 -12.02
N ARG A 210 0.95 -7.07 -12.53
CA ARG A 210 1.39 -7.00 -13.92
C ARG A 210 2.07 -8.30 -14.33
N GLY A 211 1.85 -8.71 -15.59
CA GLY A 211 2.42 -9.91 -16.20
C GLY A 211 1.40 -11.03 -16.43
N PRO A 212 1.81 -12.17 -17.00
CA PRO A 212 0.95 -13.30 -17.36
C PRO A 212 0.68 -14.20 -16.13
N VAL A 213 0.19 -13.60 -15.06
CA VAL A 213 0.00 -14.27 -13.75
C VAL A 213 -1.04 -15.38 -13.85
N ASP A 214 -2.11 -15.13 -14.60
CA ASP A 214 -3.18 -16.11 -14.81
C ASP A 214 -2.64 -17.35 -15.55
N ASP A 215 -1.86 -17.15 -16.62
CA ASP A 215 -1.21 -18.24 -17.36
C ASP A 215 -0.23 -19.02 -16.47
N PHE A 216 0.55 -18.33 -15.63
CA PHE A 216 1.47 -18.97 -14.69
C PHE A 216 0.72 -19.88 -13.71
N LEU A 217 -0.34 -19.36 -13.08
CA LEU A 217 -1.14 -20.13 -12.12
C LEU A 217 -1.86 -21.29 -12.78
N TRP A 218 -2.42 -21.06 -13.97
CA TRP A 218 -3.09 -22.11 -14.73
C TRP A 218 -2.13 -23.23 -15.13
N ASN A 219 -0.97 -22.89 -15.67
CA ASN A 219 -0.02 -23.91 -16.14
C ASN A 219 0.67 -24.67 -14.99
N THR A 220 0.86 -24.02 -13.84
CA THR A 220 1.60 -24.61 -12.71
C THR A 220 0.68 -25.35 -11.73
N PHE A 221 -0.49 -24.79 -11.46
CA PHE A 221 -1.40 -25.27 -10.43
C PHE A 221 -2.76 -25.70 -10.98
N ASN A 222 -3.01 -25.51 -12.28
CA ASN A 222 -4.29 -25.79 -12.94
C ASN A 222 -5.48 -25.06 -12.28
N VAL A 223 -5.24 -23.81 -11.85
CA VAL A 223 -6.25 -22.91 -11.29
C VAL A 223 -6.08 -21.51 -11.87
N GLY A 224 -7.20 -20.84 -12.15
CA GLY A 224 -7.18 -19.43 -12.55
C GLY A 224 -6.85 -18.52 -11.37
N VAL A 225 -6.35 -17.30 -11.62
CA VAL A 225 -5.97 -16.34 -10.57
C VAL A 225 -7.14 -15.97 -9.64
N GLN A 226 -8.35 -15.92 -10.20
CA GLN A 226 -9.56 -15.64 -9.43
C GLN A 226 -9.91 -16.82 -8.51
N GLU A 227 -9.79 -18.04 -9.01
CA GLU A 227 -10.04 -19.26 -8.23
C GLU A 227 -8.98 -19.42 -7.13
N PHE A 228 -7.71 -19.19 -7.46
CA PHE A 228 -6.62 -19.12 -6.49
C PHE A 228 -6.91 -18.10 -5.38
N THR A 229 -7.46 -16.93 -5.73
CA THR A 229 -7.86 -15.90 -4.74
C THR A 229 -8.94 -16.41 -3.80
N TYR A 230 -9.93 -17.17 -4.29
CA TYR A 230 -10.97 -17.76 -3.45
C TYR A 230 -10.43 -18.88 -2.58
N LEU A 231 -9.59 -19.78 -3.13
CA LEU A 231 -8.94 -20.83 -2.34
C LEU A 231 -8.10 -20.25 -1.20
N PHE A 232 -7.37 -19.17 -1.48
CA PHE A 232 -6.60 -18.46 -0.46
C PHE A 232 -7.51 -17.81 0.59
N GLN A 233 -8.63 -17.21 0.17
CA GLN A 233 -9.63 -16.66 1.10
C GLN A 233 -10.22 -17.74 2.00
N ASP A 234 -10.60 -18.89 1.45
CA ASP A 234 -11.17 -20.00 2.21
C ASP A 234 -10.16 -20.48 3.26
N TYR A 235 -8.88 -20.62 2.88
CA TYR A 235 -7.79 -20.94 3.81
C TYR A 235 -7.61 -19.89 4.92
N CYS A 236 -7.77 -18.60 4.62
CA CYS A 236 -7.66 -17.55 5.63
C CYS A 236 -8.88 -17.44 6.56
N CYS A 237 -10.05 -17.96 6.15
CA CYS A 237 -11.30 -17.85 6.89
C CYS A 237 -11.65 -19.11 7.71
N THR A 238 -10.77 -20.13 7.75
CA THR A 238 -10.87 -21.28 8.68
C THR A 238 -10.44 -20.91 10.08
#